data_AF-A0A2D5UD56-F1
#
_entry.id   AF-A0A2D5UD56-F1
#
_cell.length_a   1.000
_cell.length_b   1.000
_cell.length_c   1.000
_cell.angle_alpha   90.00
_cell.angle_beta   90.00
_cell.angle_gamma   90.00
#
_symmetry.space_group_name_H-M   'P 1'
#
loop_
_entity.id
_entity.type
_entity.pdbx_description
1 polymer ?
#
loop_
_entity_poly.entity_id
_entity_poly.type
_entity_poly.pdbx_seq_one_letter_code
_entity_poly.pdbx_strand_id
1 'polypeptide(L)' 'MPLLESLVKEKAFENAVAYRVDFDTDKKFLSEHRVRWQSTLIVFKGEKEVGRSAADLDKNAIRKLFSRGL' A
#
# COMPACT_ATOMS: atom_id res chain seq x y z
N MET A 1 2.99 -9.21 3.10
CA MET A 1 3.39 -8.98 4.51
C MET A 1 2.20 -9.30 5.38
N PRO A 2 2.36 -10.07 6.47
CA PRO A 2 1.22 -10.49 7.31
C PRO A 2 0.40 -9.33 7.89
N LEU A 3 1.05 -8.22 8.24
CA LEU A 3 0.40 -7.02 8.76
C LEU A 3 -0.60 -6.41 7.75
N LEU A 4 -0.20 -6.30 6.49
CA LEU A 4 -1.04 -5.76 5.41
C LEU A 4 -2.30 -6.61 5.23
N GLU A 5 -2.14 -7.92 5.16
CA GLU A 5 -3.23 -8.88 4.96
C GLU A 5 -4.26 -8.84 6.11
N SER A 6 -3.81 -8.55 7.33
CA SER A 6 -4.70 -8.36 8.47
C SER A 6 -5.48 -7.03 8.40
N LEU A 7 -4.85 -5.96 7.90
CA LEU A 7 -5.43 -4.62 7.83
C LEU A 7 -6.48 -4.50 6.73
N VAL A 8 -6.24 -5.06 5.54
CA VAL A 8 -7.21 -5.03 4.42
C VAL A 8 -8.47 -5.85 4.69
N LYS A 9 -8.43 -6.76 5.68
CA LYS A 9 -9.61 -7.52 6.14
C LYS A 9 -10.47 -6.75 7.14
N GLU A 10 -10.01 -5.59 7.61
CA GLU A 10 -10.79 -4.80 8.54
C GLU A 10 -11.97 -4.14 7.83
N LYS A 11 -13.15 -4.16 8.46
CA LYS A 11 -14.39 -3.58 7.91
C LYS A 11 -14.24 -2.14 7.44
N ALA A 12 -13.37 -1.36 8.10
CA ALA A 12 -13.10 0.03 7.72
C ALA A 12 -12.52 0.19 6.30
N PHE A 13 -11.97 -0.87 5.72
CA PHE A 13 -11.37 -0.90 4.39
C PHE A 13 -12.08 -1.90 3.45
N GLU A 14 -13.33 -2.28 3.74
CA GLU A 14 -14.08 -3.28 2.95
C GLU A 14 -14.26 -2.89 1.48
N ASN A 15 -14.26 -1.59 1.18
CA ASN A 15 -14.38 -1.05 -0.18
C ASN A 15 -13.02 -0.83 -0.87
N ALA A 16 -11.90 -1.10 -0.18
CA ALA A 16 -10.58 -0.94 -0.74
C ALA A 16 -10.16 -2.20 -1.52
N VAL A 17 -9.50 -1.99 -2.66
CA VAL A 17 -8.88 -3.08 -3.42
C VAL A 17 -7.39 -3.09 -3.12
N ALA A 18 -6.88 -4.24 -2.67
CA ALA A 18 -5.47 -4.42 -2.38
C ALA A 18 -4.78 -5.17 -3.52
N TYR A 19 -3.77 -4.54 -4.11
CA TYR A 19 -2.90 -5.19 -5.10
C TYR A 19 -1.57 -5.53 -4.47
N ARG A 20 -1.08 -6.74 -4.75
CA ARG A 20 0.27 -7.17 -4.39
C ARG A 20 1.14 -7.10 -5.63
N VAL A 21 2.19 -6.30 -5.54
CA VAL A 21 3.22 -6.18 -6.59
C VAL A 21 4.47 -6.91 -6.10
N ASP A 22 5.05 -7.70 -6.99
CA ASP A 22 6.30 -8.41 -6.73
C ASP A 22 7.50 -7.48 -7.03
N PHE A 23 8.36 -7.27 -6.04
CA PHE A 23 9.49 -6.36 -6.17
C PHE A 23 10.58 -6.90 -7.11
N ASP A 24 10.65 -8.20 -7.30
CA ASP A 24 11.68 -8.86 -8.10
C ASP A 24 11.23 -9.02 -9.55
N THR A 25 9.94 -9.24 -9.82
CA THR A 25 9.45 -9.49 -11.19
C THR A 25 8.77 -8.27 -11.85
N ASP A 26 8.09 -7.41 -11.11
CA ASP A 26 7.27 -6.33 -11.70
C ASP A 26 8.06 -5.03 -11.95
N LYS A 27 9.24 -5.14 -12.58
CA LYS A 27 10.19 -4.03 -12.74
C LYS A 27 9.60 -2.79 -13.45
N LYS A 28 8.66 -2.99 -14.38
CA LYS A 28 7.98 -1.88 -15.07
C LYS A 28 7.18 -1.03 -14.08
N PHE A 29 6.33 -1.67 -13.27
CA PHE A 29 5.53 -0.98 -12.25
C PHE A 29 6.42 -0.25 -11.25
N LEU A 30 7.49 -0.91 -10.77
CA LEU A 30 8.41 -0.31 -9.81
C LEU A 30 9.08 0.94 -10.37
N SER A 31 9.49 0.91 -11.64
CA SER A 31 10.08 2.06 -12.35
C SER A 31 9.07 3.20 -12.49
N GLU A 32 7.87 2.91 -13.03
CA GLU A 32 6.80 3.90 -13.26
C GLU A 32 6.38 4.59 -11.96
N HIS A 33 6.28 3.85 -10.86
CA HIS A 33 5.90 4.37 -9.54
C HIS A 33 7.09 4.78 -8.67
N ARG A 34 8.32 4.75 -9.19
CA ARG A 34 9.57 5.10 -8.49
C ARG A 34 9.73 4.37 -7.14
N VAL A 35 9.37 3.11 -7.09
CA VAL A 35 9.52 2.25 -5.91
C VAL A 35 10.94 1.72 -5.85
N ARG A 36 11.70 2.15 -4.84
CA ARG A 36 13.13 1.78 -4.68
C ARG A 36 13.39 0.79 -3.54
N TRP A 37 12.42 0.60 -2.66
CA TRP A 37 12.56 -0.20 -1.44
C TRP A 37 11.48 -1.28 -1.41
N GLN A 38 11.86 -2.48 -0.96
CA GLN A 38 10.90 -3.52 -0.62
C GLN A 38 9.99 -3.04 0.52
N SER A 39 8.80 -3.63 0.64
CA SER A 39 7.80 -3.23 1.64
C SER A 39 7.35 -1.77 1.50
N THR A 40 7.08 -1.35 0.25
CA THR A 40 6.46 -0.05 -0.05
C THR A 40 4.95 -0.21 -0.18
N LEU A 41 4.20 0.61 0.55
CA LEU A 41 2.75 0.75 0.42
C LEU A 41 2.45 2.05 -0.32
N ILE A 42 1.60 1.98 -1.32
CA ILE A 42 1.10 3.15 -2.07
C ILE A 42 -0.41 3.13 -2.00
N VAL A 43 -1.02 4.25 -1.61
CA VAL A 43 -2.46 4.41 -1.50
C VAL A 43 -2.94 5.34 -2.59
N PHE A 44 -3.93 4.87 -3.35
CA PHE A 44 -4.58 5.62 -4.41
C PHE A 44 -6.03 5.93 -4.04
N LYS A 45 -6.51 7.11 -4.46
CA LYS A 45 -7.93 7.46 -4.49
C LYS A 45 -8.29 7.83 -5.93
N GLY A 46 -9.03 6.93 -6.59
CA GLY A 46 -9.14 6.97 -8.05
C GLY A 46 -7.74 6.83 -8.68
N GLU A 47 -7.40 7.72 -9.60
CA GLU A 47 -6.10 7.72 -10.29
C GLU A 47 -4.98 8.45 -9.50
N LYS A 48 -5.32 9.10 -8.37
CA LYS A 48 -4.39 9.94 -7.63
C LYS A 48 -3.71 9.18 -6.50
N GLU A 49 -2.38 9.20 -6.46
CA GLU A 49 -1.60 8.80 -5.29
C GLU A 49 -1.85 9.80 -4.14
N VAL A 50 -2.40 9.33 -3.02
CA VAL A 50 -2.73 10.14 -1.83
C VAL A 50 -1.80 9.87 -0.64
N GLY A 51 -0.97 8.84 -0.74
CA GLY A 51 0.03 8.55 0.26
C GLY A 51 0.94 7.39 -0.11
N ARG A 52 2.12 7.38 0.50
CA ARG A 52 3.11 6.32 0.39
C ARG A 52 3.81 6.14 1.73
N SER A 53 4.15 4.90 2.06
CA SER A 53 5.06 4.56 3.16
C SER A 53 5.98 3.43 2.74
N ALA A 54 7.24 3.47 3.17
CA ALA A 54 8.25 2.47 2.84
C ALA A 54 8.89 1.95 4.13
N ALA A 55 9.06 0.63 4.22
CA ALA A 55 9.65 -0.06 5.38
C ALA A 55 8.93 0.22 6.72
N ASP A 56 7.65 0.58 6.68
CA ASP A 56 6.84 0.86 7.86
C ASP A 56 6.19 -0.42 8.39
N LEU A 57 6.35 -0.66 9.69
CA LEU A 57 5.85 -1.82 10.41
C LEU A 57 4.86 -1.43 11.51
N ASP A 58 4.61 -0.13 11.71
CA ASP A 58 3.67 0.34 12.71
C ASP A 58 2.23 0.24 12.18
N LYS A 59 1.42 -0.57 12.86
CA LYS A 59 0.04 -0.82 12.46
C LYS A 59 -0.79 0.46 12.42
N ASN A 60 -0.59 1.38 13.35
CA ASN A 60 -1.35 2.64 13.43
C ASN A 60 -0.92 3.61 12.33
N ALA A 61 0.37 3.71 12.04
CA ALA A 61 0.90 4.51 10.95
C ALA A 61 0.34 4.05 9.59
N ILE A 62 0.35 2.73 9.35
CA ILE A 62 -0.20 2.15 8.12
C ILE A 62 -1.73 2.35 8.05
N ARG A 63 -2.45 2.18 9.16
CA ARG A 63 -3.90 2.45 9.20
C ARG A 63 -4.21 3.90 8.81
N LYS A 64 -3.45 4.85 9.37
CA LYS A 64 -3.59 6.29 9.06
C LYS A 64 -3.21 6.61 7.61
N LEU A 65 -2.27 5.87 7.03
CA LEU A 65 -1.96 5.97 5.61
C LEU A 65 -3.16 5.52 4.77
N PHE A 66 -3.76 4.38 5.10
CA PHE A 66 -4.87 3.79 4.34
C PHE A 66 -6.13 4.65 4.37
N SER A 67 -6.41 5.27 5.52
CA SER A 67 -7.56 6.18 5.65
C SER A 67 -7.50 7.40 4.73
N ARG A 68 -6.35 7.71 4.11
CA ARG A 68 -6.24 8.79 3.11
C ARG A 68 -6.92 8.44 1.78
N GLY A 69 -7.11 7.14 1.49
CA GLY A 69 -7.75 6.65 0.27
C GLY A 69 -9.26 6.57 0.35
N LEU A 70 -9.82 6.61 1.58
CA LEU A 70 -11.25 6.64 1.84
C LEU A 70 -11.85 8.00 1.43
#